data_AF-A0A382NZG2-F1
#
_entry.id   AF-A0A382NZG2-F1
#
_cell.length_a   1.000
_cell.length_b   1.000
_cell.length_c   1.000
_cell.angle_alpha   90.00
_cell.angle_beta   90.00
_cell.angle_gamma   90.00
#
_symmetry.space_group_name_H-M   'P 1'
#
loop_
_entity.id
_entity.type
_entity.pdbx_description
1 polymer ?
#
loop_
_entity_poly.entity_id
_entity_poly.type
_entity_poly.pdbx_seq_one_letter_code
_entity_poly.pdbx_strand_id
1 'polypeptide(L)'
;KINENEINEFEALSAENGGIPIKVIDLLQTNGENSLYLPLENLYAQIKEKIVDVCEGDWPYIKTKYTLKSGAIFIFKSSTQKNNCSNLDCTVRDKCTEGCRHSIRIGLDGLLKPCGVRNDNTLQCLDGQVSDSDIITSLASGGKLSYAK
;
A
#
# COMPACT_ATOMS: atom_id res chain seq x y z
N LYS A 1 -23.07 -0.83 -0.98
CA LYS A 1 -21.83 -0.83 -1.81
C LYS A 1 -21.08 -2.16 -1.59
N ILE A 2 -20.10 -2.57 -2.42
CA ILE A 2 -19.56 -3.95 -2.39
C ILE A 2 -18.96 -4.36 -1.03
N ASN A 3 -18.32 -3.44 -0.31
CA ASN A 3 -17.54 -3.73 0.92
C ASN A 3 -18.21 -3.28 2.22
N GLU A 4 -19.54 -3.16 2.25
CA GLU A 4 -20.27 -2.58 3.39
C GLU A 4 -20.16 -3.38 4.68
N ASN A 5 -20.06 -4.71 4.58
CA ASN A 5 -19.98 -5.63 5.72
C ASN A 5 -18.63 -6.35 5.85
N GLU A 6 -17.74 -6.24 4.85
CA GLU A 6 -16.45 -6.95 4.81
C GLU A 6 -15.56 -6.61 6.01
N ILE A 7 -15.70 -5.42 6.61
CA ILE A 7 -14.93 -5.02 7.80
C ILE A 7 -15.16 -5.96 8.97
N ASN A 8 -16.39 -6.46 9.18
CA ASN A 8 -16.67 -7.40 10.26
C ASN A 8 -16.03 -8.78 10.00
N GLU A 9 -16.00 -9.21 8.74
CA GLU A 9 -15.33 -10.46 8.34
C GLU A 9 -13.81 -10.36 8.50
N PHE A 10 -13.22 -9.21 8.12
CA PHE A 10 -11.81 -8.94 8.33
C PHE A 10 -11.44 -8.79 9.80
N GLU A 11 -12.33 -8.20 10.61
CA GLU A 11 -12.15 -8.13 12.06
C GLU A 11 -12.09 -9.53 12.67
N ALA A 12 -13.04 -10.40 12.34
CA ALA A 12 -13.06 -11.78 12.79
C ALA A 12 -11.77 -12.53 12.36
N LEU A 13 -11.41 -12.43 11.07
CA LEU A 13 -10.20 -13.03 10.53
C LEU A 13 -8.94 -12.58 11.29
N SER A 14 -8.80 -11.27 11.53
CA SER A 14 -7.66 -10.73 12.26
C SER A 14 -7.61 -11.25 13.69
N ALA A 15 -8.74 -11.19 14.41
CA ALA A 15 -8.85 -11.59 15.81
C ALA A 15 -8.57 -13.10 15.99
N GLU A 16 -9.19 -13.95 15.18
CA GLU A 16 -9.03 -15.41 15.22
C GLU A 16 -7.59 -15.87 14.95
N ASN A 17 -6.82 -15.05 14.23
CA ASN A 17 -5.43 -15.34 13.88
C ASN A 17 -4.41 -14.55 14.73
N GLY A 18 -4.79 -14.12 15.95
CA GLY A 18 -3.87 -13.48 16.89
C GLY A 18 -3.48 -12.06 16.49
N GLY A 19 -4.39 -11.34 15.82
CA GLY A 19 -4.18 -9.94 15.42
C GLY A 19 -3.36 -9.80 14.15
N ILE A 20 -3.54 -10.68 13.15
CA ILE A 20 -2.90 -10.47 11.84
C ILE A 20 -3.35 -9.09 11.29
N PRO A 21 -2.42 -8.18 10.95
CA PRO A 21 -2.80 -6.84 10.50
C PRO A 21 -3.53 -6.86 9.16
N ILE A 22 -4.77 -6.35 9.15
CA ILE A 22 -5.54 -6.09 7.94
C ILE A 22 -5.21 -4.69 7.42
N LYS A 23 -4.68 -4.61 6.20
CA LYS A 23 -4.35 -3.34 5.55
C LYS A 23 -5.45 -2.96 4.58
N VAL A 24 -6.09 -1.83 4.84
CA VAL A 24 -7.11 -1.25 3.97
C VAL A 24 -6.53 0.01 3.34
N ILE A 25 -6.51 0.06 2.01
CA ILE A 25 -5.84 1.11 1.25
C ILE A 25 -6.86 1.71 0.28
N ASP A 26 -6.90 3.05 0.18
CA ASP A 26 -7.62 3.72 -0.90
C ASP A 26 -7.02 3.30 -2.24
N LEU A 27 -7.83 2.70 -3.11
CA LEU A 27 -7.44 2.45 -4.49
C LEU A 27 -7.27 3.80 -5.19
N LEU A 28 -6.10 4.01 -5.77
CA LEU A 28 -5.83 5.16 -6.62
C LEU A 28 -6.70 5.07 -7.87
N GLN A 29 -7.65 5.99 -7.98
CA GLN A 29 -8.54 6.05 -9.14
C GLN A 29 -7.79 6.57 -10.35
N THR A 30 -7.79 5.81 -11.44
CA THR A 30 -7.28 6.29 -12.73
C THR A 30 -8.35 7.05 -13.53
N ASN A 31 -9.65 6.80 -13.26
CA ASN A 31 -10.76 7.22 -14.14
C ASN A 31 -11.86 8.05 -13.42
N GLY A 32 -11.68 8.40 -12.14
CA GLY A 32 -12.51 9.41 -11.46
C GLY A 32 -13.88 8.99 -10.90
N GLU A 33 -14.29 7.72 -10.97
CA GLU A 33 -15.58 7.27 -10.41
C GLU A 33 -15.43 6.30 -9.23
N ASN A 34 -15.88 6.72 -8.04
CA ASN A 34 -15.93 5.92 -6.80
C ASN A 34 -17.20 5.05 -6.73
N SER A 35 -17.54 4.36 -7.84
CA SER A 35 -18.89 3.83 -8.02
C SER A 35 -19.15 2.50 -7.31
N LEU A 36 -18.13 1.67 -7.02
CA LEU A 36 -18.35 0.31 -6.51
C LEU A 36 -18.06 0.10 -5.01
N TYR A 37 -17.00 0.73 -4.48
CA TYR A 37 -16.54 0.54 -3.09
C TYR A 37 -16.87 1.75 -2.20
N LEU A 38 -17.10 1.51 -0.91
CA LEU A 38 -17.24 2.58 0.07
C LEU A 38 -15.92 3.34 0.20
N PRO A 39 -15.97 4.68 0.32
CA PRO A 39 -14.81 5.47 0.70
C PRO A 39 -14.18 4.94 1.99
N LEU A 40 -12.86 5.04 2.12
CA LEU A 40 -12.14 4.57 3.29
C LEU A 40 -12.60 5.24 4.60
N GLU A 41 -13.05 6.49 4.54
CA GLU A 41 -13.66 7.21 5.67
C GLU A 41 -14.90 6.50 6.23
N ASN A 42 -15.73 5.90 5.37
CA ASN A 42 -16.89 5.14 5.80
C ASN A 42 -16.47 3.85 6.50
N LEU A 43 -15.45 3.16 5.95
CA LEU A 43 -14.91 1.94 6.55
C LEU A 43 -14.25 2.23 7.91
N TYR A 44 -13.54 3.35 8.03
CA TYR A 44 -12.97 3.81 9.29
C TYR A 44 -14.06 4.13 10.32
N ALA A 45 -15.15 4.80 9.91
CA ALA A 45 -16.27 5.10 10.80
C ALA A 45 -16.89 3.84 11.43
N GLN A 46 -16.92 2.72 10.71
CA GLN A 46 -17.44 1.44 11.23
C GLN A 46 -16.62 0.87 12.39
N ILE A 47 -15.30 1.08 12.39
CA ILE A 47 -14.43 0.53 13.44
C ILE A 47 -14.16 1.51 14.59
N LYS A 48 -14.42 2.81 14.39
CA LYS A 48 -14.00 3.89 15.29
C LYS A 48 -14.36 3.65 16.76
N GLU A 49 -15.60 3.24 17.02
CA GLU A 49 -16.12 2.97 18.38
C GLU A 49 -15.59 1.66 19.00
N LYS A 50 -14.95 0.82 18.18
CA LYS A 50 -14.35 -0.46 18.58
C LYS A 50 -12.86 -0.33 18.92
N ILE A 51 -12.21 0.81 18.62
CA ILE A 51 -10.77 1.02 18.84
C ILE A 51 -10.47 1.09 20.35
N VAL A 52 -9.44 0.38 20.79
CA VAL A 52 -8.92 0.42 22.18
C VAL A 52 -7.48 0.92 22.27
N ASP A 53 -6.71 0.79 21.20
CA ASP A 53 -5.33 1.25 21.14
C ASP A 53 -5.00 1.79 19.74
N VAL A 54 -4.21 2.86 19.73
CA VAL A 54 -3.72 3.53 18.52
C VAL A 54 -2.22 3.70 18.66
N CYS A 55 -1.47 3.03 17.79
CA CYS A 55 -0.02 3.05 17.80
C CYS A 55 0.51 3.50 16.44
N GLU A 56 1.33 4.55 16.43
CA GLU A 56 2.09 4.94 15.26
C GLU A 56 3.41 4.16 15.19
N GLY A 57 3.69 3.57 14.04
CA GLY A 57 4.97 2.93 13.77
C GLY A 57 5.66 3.62 12.60
N ASP A 58 6.92 3.99 12.78
CA ASP A 58 7.63 4.83 11.81
C ASP A 58 8.41 4.05 10.75
N TRP A 59 8.47 2.72 10.85
CA TRP A 59 9.33 1.91 10.00
C TRP A 59 8.57 0.87 9.13
N PRO A 60 8.88 0.78 7.82
CA PRO A 60 9.69 1.72 7.01
C PRO A 60 8.93 3.00 6.59
N TYR A 61 7.69 3.14 7.06
CA TYR A 61 6.78 4.26 6.79
C TYR A 61 5.88 4.46 8.00
N ILE A 62 5.59 5.72 8.31
CA ILE A 62 4.52 6.10 9.24
C ILE A 62 3.27 5.34 8.84
N LYS A 63 2.82 4.48 9.75
CA LYS A 63 1.57 3.74 9.68
C LYS A 63 0.92 3.83 11.03
N THR A 64 -0.37 4.13 11.05
CA THR A 64 -1.17 4.07 12.25
C THR A 64 -1.80 2.69 12.32
N LYS A 65 -1.52 1.96 13.40
CA LYS A 65 -2.18 0.71 13.75
C LYS A 65 -3.31 1.00 14.70
N TYR A 66 -4.47 0.42 14.42
CA TYR A 66 -5.66 0.50 15.25
C TYR A 66 -5.95 -0.91 15.77
N THR A 67 -5.86 -1.08 17.08
CA THR A 67 -6.25 -2.33 17.74
C THR A 67 -7.69 -2.19 18.22
N LEU A 68 -8.54 -3.15 17.90
CA LEU A 68 -9.94 -3.17 18.31
C LEU A 68 -10.14 -3.95 19.62
N LYS A 69 -11.29 -3.78 20.27
CA LYS A 69 -11.72 -4.53 21.47
C LYS A 69 -11.62 -6.06 21.29
N SER A 70 -11.82 -6.54 20.06
CA SER A 70 -11.71 -7.94 19.67
C SER A 70 -10.25 -8.46 19.59
N GLY A 71 -9.25 -7.59 19.66
CA GLY A 71 -7.85 -7.91 19.39
C GLY A 71 -7.48 -7.83 17.91
N ALA A 72 -8.44 -7.56 17.01
CA ALA A 72 -8.16 -7.33 15.61
C ALA A 72 -7.28 -6.09 15.40
N ILE A 73 -6.41 -6.14 14.39
CA ILE A 73 -5.49 -5.05 14.04
C ILE A 73 -5.79 -4.56 12.63
N PHE A 74 -6.10 -3.27 12.51
CA PHE A 74 -6.30 -2.61 11.24
C PHE A 74 -5.24 -1.54 10.98
N ILE A 75 -4.89 -1.35 9.70
CA ILE A 75 -4.03 -0.27 9.21
C ILE A 75 -4.74 0.39 8.03
N PHE A 76 -5.17 1.63 8.22
CA PHE A 76 -5.83 2.43 7.18
C PHE A 76 -4.81 3.34 6.49
N LYS A 77 -4.75 3.27 5.16
CA LYS A 77 -3.95 4.15 4.33
C LYS A 77 -4.84 4.92 3.36
N SER A 78 -5.20 6.13 3.75
CA SER A 78 -5.99 7.02 2.89
C SER A 78 -5.11 7.72 1.86
N SER A 79 -5.71 8.01 0.71
CA SER A 79 -5.13 8.89 -0.30
C SER A 79 -4.84 10.31 0.18
N THR A 80 -5.49 10.73 1.27
CA THR A 80 -5.29 12.03 1.91
C THR A 80 -4.12 12.06 2.91
N GLN A 81 -3.55 10.91 3.29
CA GLN A 81 -2.39 10.89 4.17
C GLN A 81 -1.17 11.47 3.45
N LYS A 82 -0.36 12.24 4.18
CA LYS A 82 0.87 12.82 3.65
C LYS A 82 1.77 11.72 3.11
N ASN A 83 2.09 11.77 1.81
CA ASN A 83 3.04 10.86 1.20
C ASN A 83 4.41 11.02 1.90
N ASN A 84 4.81 9.98 2.63
CA ASN A 84 6.07 9.88 3.36
C ASN A 84 7.15 9.09 2.60
N CYS A 85 6.97 8.87 1.29
CA CYS A 85 8.02 8.36 0.43
C CYS A 85 9.24 9.27 0.53
N SER A 86 10.44 8.71 0.66
CA SER A 86 11.67 9.50 0.71
C SER A 86 12.15 9.97 -0.66
N ASN A 87 11.61 9.40 -1.76
CA ASN A 87 11.92 9.86 -3.12
C ASN A 87 11.11 11.12 -3.42
N LEU A 88 11.64 12.28 -3.02
CA LEU A 88 10.99 13.58 -3.18
C LEU A 88 10.86 14.00 -4.65
N ASP A 89 11.76 13.51 -5.51
CA ASP A 89 11.84 13.87 -6.93
C ASP A 89 10.97 12.97 -7.84
N CYS A 90 10.11 12.13 -7.26
CA CYS A 90 9.24 11.25 -8.04
C CYS A 90 8.16 12.05 -8.79
N THR A 91 8.06 11.86 -10.10
CA THR A 91 7.10 12.55 -10.99
C THR A 91 5.63 12.25 -10.72
N VAL A 92 5.33 11.13 -10.03
CA VAL A 92 3.96 10.75 -9.64
C VAL A 92 3.79 10.72 -8.11
N ARG A 93 4.63 11.46 -7.39
CA ARG A 93 4.62 11.49 -5.92
C ARG A 93 3.27 11.94 -5.35
N ASP A 94 2.67 12.96 -5.96
CA ASP A 94 1.34 13.48 -5.64
C ASP A 94 0.25 12.40 -5.73
N LYS A 95 0.40 11.44 -6.64
CA LYS A 95 -0.51 10.31 -6.86
C LYS A 95 -0.12 9.06 -6.06
N CYS A 96 0.99 9.07 -5.33
CA CYS A 96 1.50 7.88 -4.66
C CYS A 96 1.02 7.81 -3.20
N THR A 97 0.18 6.84 -2.90
CA THR A 97 -0.34 6.54 -1.56
C THR A 97 0.41 5.40 -0.88
N GLU A 98 1.34 4.79 -1.62
CA GLU A 98 2.14 3.66 -1.15
C GLU A 98 3.52 4.11 -0.71
N GLY A 99 3.76 4.01 0.60
CA GLY A 99 5.12 3.82 1.11
C GLY A 99 5.66 2.47 0.62
N CYS A 100 6.34 2.44 -0.54
CA CYS A 100 6.76 1.21 -1.22
C CYS A 100 8.27 1.04 -1.41
N ARG A 101 9.14 1.98 -1.03
CA ARG A 101 10.62 1.97 -1.23
C ARG A 101 11.30 0.62 -0.97
N HIS A 102 10.81 -0.13 0.03
CA HIS A 102 11.42 -1.39 0.46
C HIS A 102 10.68 -2.63 -0.07
N SER A 103 9.74 -2.47 -1.00
CA SER A 103 9.07 -3.57 -1.66
C SER A 103 9.11 -3.39 -3.18
N ILE A 104 9.25 -4.51 -3.87
CA ILE A 104 9.06 -4.63 -5.31
C ILE A 104 7.92 -5.63 -5.54
N ARG A 105 7.17 -5.45 -6.63
CA ARG A 105 6.18 -6.45 -7.05
C ARG A 105 6.80 -7.21 -8.22
N ILE A 106 6.81 -8.53 -8.15
CA ILE A 106 7.22 -9.39 -9.26
C ILE A 106 6.04 -10.32 -9.52
N GLY A 107 5.46 -10.25 -10.72
CA GLY A 107 4.43 -11.17 -11.15
C GLY A 107 4.98 -12.56 -11.40
N LEU A 108 4.12 -13.60 -11.38
CA LEU A 108 4.52 -14.97 -11.72
C LEU A 108 4.96 -15.11 -13.19
N ASP A 109 4.52 -14.18 -14.01
CA ASP A 109 4.94 -13.98 -15.40
C ASP A 109 6.31 -13.30 -15.52
N GLY A 110 6.96 -12.92 -14.42
CA GLY A 110 8.24 -12.21 -14.45
C GLY A 110 8.14 -10.71 -14.55
N LEU A 111 6.94 -10.13 -14.50
CA LEU A 111 6.77 -8.68 -14.58
C LEU A 111 7.27 -8.02 -13.28
N LEU A 112 8.45 -7.40 -13.33
CA LEU A 112 8.99 -6.57 -12.26
C LEU A 112 8.36 -5.19 -12.33
N LYS A 113 7.59 -4.85 -11.30
CA LYS A 113 7.00 -3.54 -11.08
C LYS A 113 7.57 -2.93 -9.81
N PRO A 114 8.62 -2.09 -9.92
CA PRO A 114 9.19 -1.41 -8.77
C PRO A 114 8.15 -0.52 -8.09
N CYS A 115 7.45 0.34 -8.83
CA CYS A 115 6.43 1.22 -8.27
C CYS A 115 5.02 0.76 -8.66
N GLY A 116 4.12 0.61 -7.69
CA GLY A 116 2.75 0.17 -7.94
C GLY A 116 1.94 1.11 -8.85
N VAL A 117 2.29 2.40 -8.89
CA VAL A 117 1.56 3.46 -9.59
C VAL A 117 2.15 3.77 -10.97
N ARG A 118 3.44 3.52 -11.17
CA ARG A 118 4.16 3.80 -12.42
C ARG A 118 4.20 2.57 -13.30
N ASN A 119 4.04 2.78 -14.60
CA ASN A 119 4.25 1.75 -15.61
C ASN A 119 5.55 1.98 -16.40
N ASP A 120 6.09 3.21 -16.40
CA ASP A 120 7.31 3.59 -17.12
C ASP A 120 8.60 2.97 -16.55
N ASN A 121 8.54 2.40 -15.35
CA ASN A 121 9.65 1.66 -14.73
C ASN A 121 9.37 0.16 -14.59
N THR A 122 8.36 -0.36 -15.28
CA THR A 122 8.05 -1.80 -15.29
C THR A 122 8.96 -2.53 -16.28
N LEU A 123 9.37 -3.74 -15.95
CA LEU A 123 10.34 -4.53 -16.72
C LEU A 123 9.90 -6.01 -16.77
N GLN A 124 10.02 -6.65 -17.92
CA GLN A 124 9.69 -8.07 -18.10
C GLN A 124 10.93 -8.93 -17.89
N CYS A 125 11.19 -9.37 -16.65
CA CYS A 125 12.46 -10.02 -16.28
C CYS A 125 12.70 -11.38 -16.93
N LEU A 126 11.65 -12.05 -17.41
CA LEU A 126 11.78 -13.36 -18.08
C LEU A 126 12.02 -13.24 -19.59
N ASP A 127 12.03 -12.03 -20.15
CA ASP A 127 12.45 -11.83 -21.53
C ASP A 127 13.97 -11.91 -21.60
N GLY A 128 14.51 -12.80 -22.44
CA GLY A 128 15.96 -13.04 -22.57
C GLY A 128 16.80 -11.87 -23.10
N GLN A 129 16.22 -10.67 -23.20
CA GLN A 129 16.89 -9.43 -23.57
C GLN A 129 17.13 -8.48 -22.40
N VAL A 130 16.59 -8.79 -21.21
CA VAL A 130 16.75 -7.94 -20.02
C VAL A 130 18.09 -8.20 -19.34
N SER A 131 18.91 -7.15 -19.23
CA SER A 131 20.19 -7.19 -18.53
C SER A 131 20.05 -6.81 -17.05
N ASP A 132 21.04 -7.18 -16.24
CA ASP A 132 21.13 -6.73 -14.84
C ASP A 132 21.13 -5.19 -14.72
N SER A 133 21.74 -4.49 -15.68
CA SER A 133 21.71 -3.01 -15.73
C SER A 133 20.31 -2.45 -15.92
N ASP A 134 19.45 -3.12 -16.70
CA ASP A 134 18.06 -2.69 -16.91
C ASP A 134 17.25 -2.85 -15.61
N ILE A 135 17.46 -3.97 -14.89
CA ILE A 135 16.85 -4.21 -13.58
C ILE A 135 17.29 -3.14 -12.59
N ILE A 136 18.59 -2.87 -12.47
CA ILE A 136 19.12 -1.86 -11.56
C ILE A 136 18.56 -0.46 -11.89
N THR A 137 18.51 -0.10 -13.18
CA THR A 137 17.97 1.19 -13.63
C THR A 137 16.49 1.33 -13.30
N SER A 138 15.70 0.28 -13.57
CA SER A 138 14.27 0.20 -13.23
C SER A 138 14.03 0.37 -11.73
N LEU A 139 14.80 -0.35 -10.90
CA LEU A 139 14.73 -0.27 -9.44
C LEU A 139 15.15 1.11 -8.90
N ALA A 140 16.22 1.70 -9.46
CA ALA A 140 16.67 3.03 -9.08
C ALA A 140 15.64 4.12 -9.45
N SER A 141 15.08 4.04 -10.67
CA SER A 141 13.99 4.90 -11.13
C SER A 141 12.75 4.78 -10.22
N GLY A 142 12.42 3.58 -9.76
CA GLY A 142 11.37 3.33 -8.77
C GLY A 142 11.70 3.75 -7.34
N GLY A 143 12.90 4.29 -7.10
CA GLY A 143 13.38 4.70 -5.77
C GLY A 143 13.70 3.54 -4.82
N LYS A 144 13.87 2.31 -5.35
CA LYS A 144 14.16 1.07 -4.57
C LYS A 144 15.63 0.89 -4.32
N LEU A 145 16.44 1.36 -5.26
CA LEU A 145 17.88 1.46 -5.13
C LEU A 145 18.25 2.93 -5.11
N SER A 146 18.87 3.37 -4.02
CA SER A 146 19.60 4.63 -4.00
C SER A 146 21.07 4.27 -4.17
N TYR A 147 21.68 4.73 -5.26
CA TYR A 147 23.14 4.79 -5.30
C TYR A 147 23.55 5.71 -4.15
N ALA A 148 24.33 5.19 -3.20
CA ALA A 148 24.98 6.05 -2.22
C ALA A 148 25.73 7.15 -3.01
N LYS A 149 25.44 8.40 -2.67
CA LYS A 149 26.35 9.50 -3.00
C LYS A 149 27.50 9.47 -2.02
#